data_AF-A0A8J1TRS8-F1
#
_entry.id   AF-A0A8J1TRS8-F1
#
_cell.length_a   1.000
_cell.length_b   1.000
_cell.length_c   1.000
_cell.angle_alpha   90.00
_cell.angle_beta   90.00
_cell.angle_gamma   90.00
#
_symmetry.space_group_name_H-M   'P 1'
#
loop_
_entity.id
_entity.type
_entity.pdbx_description
1 polymer ?
#
loop_
_entity_poly.entity_id
_entity_poly.type
_entity_poly.pdbx_seq_one_letter_code
_entity_poly.pdbx_strand_id
1 'polypeptide(L)'
;MIVALLLASIAVAQCQVVPLWIREPQFYYQNEESANIRMEVFLDPVSPVSNATWTVMKQLAANYGRGTMSLKYFVHPVSYRRSSFPAVQAFFVVNSLSPANSLAFLETVMSRADEFTDEAANKYTTEQITKKFSLIFQEVTGLPAFYFDAYFERFRGTAMAQWKYAVRRGVADGPWFFLNGVDMIKPADKVVGFAEWTRLLNQFVRSYEGSNFALNDEGNFTTAVPPKTTTEPMTKSTASNVKTTKEQPTFTNATTVGPSTTQTPRPTPAPVNTRPQVLRVPRQLPGYVYSGDSDAQYHIEMYVEPLCPGSSSQYKILKQLVQMYGPKKLRYTLLPFPLIFHTNGFVTVQGYMQVLDKAPENITKYMDIMYDEGIILLSNGIAEQFTRAETIEHLAEIQAEATGISEESFVANFEKYFQDAKDAWQQAGRRGVASTPWYFVNGVEINTESDITYRMSLSDWERTIAEWDAANKN
;
A
#
# COMPACT_ATOMS: atom_id res chain seq x y z
N MET A 1 26.10 32.08 34.30
CA MET A 1 25.02 33.03 33.98
C MET A 1 25.23 33.57 32.58
N ILE A 2 24.94 32.74 31.58
CA ILE A 2 24.83 33.13 30.17
C ILE A 2 23.49 32.53 29.74
N VAL A 3 22.59 33.42 29.38
CA VAL A 3 21.18 33.16 29.11
C VAL A 3 21.07 32.25 27.89
N ALA A 4 20.59 31.03 28.14
CA ALA A 4 20.14 30.09 27.12
C ALA A 4 18.91 30.69 26.43
N LEU A 5 19.14 31.43 25.34
CA LEU A 5 18.14 31.74 24.33
C LEU A 5 17.90 30.48 23.48
N LEU A 6 17.37 29.45 24.12
CA LEU A 6 16.64 28.39 23.44
C LEU A 6 15.28 28.99 23.09
N LEU A 7 15.21 29.59 21.91
CA LEU A 7 13.98 29.59 21.13
C LEU A 7 13.69 28.13 20.78
N ALA A 8 13.20 27.37 21.76
CA ALA A 8 12.39 26.20 21.51
C ALA A 8 11.12 26.73 20.85
N SER A 9 11.19 26.96 19.54
CA SER A 9 10.02 26.88 18.69
C SER A 9 9.41 25.53 19.01
N ILE A 10 8.35 25.54 19.80
CA ILE A 10 7.43 24.42 19.93
C ILE A 10 6.92 24.21 18.52
N ALA A 11 7.64 23.41 17.73
CA ALA A 11 7.09 22.74 16.59
C ALA A 11 6.07 21.79 17.18
N VAL A 12 4.87 22.32 17.45
CA VAL A 12 3.68 21.49 17.48
C VAL A 12 3.67 20.87 16.10
N ALA A 13 4.21 19.66 15.98
CA ALA A 13 4.05 18.83 14.82
C ALA A 13 2.53 18.64 14.70
N GLN A 14 1.89 19.55 13.96
CA GLN A 14 0.50 19.41 13.61
C GLN A 14 0.45 18.15 12.77
N CYS A 15 0.05 17.04 13.37
CA CYS A 15 -0.40 15.87 12.64
C CYS A 15 -1.62 16.36 11.85
N GLN A 16 -1.39 16.78 10.61
CA GLN A 16 -2.40 17.45 9.80
C GLN A 16 -3.60 16.52 9.68
N VAL A 17 -4.77 16.99 10.10
CA VAL A 17 -6.03 16.31 9.85
C VAL A 17 -6.30 16.43 8.36
N VAL A 18 -5.82 15.44 7.62
CA VAL A 18 -6.13 15.30 6.21
C VAL A 18 -7.48 14.59 6.13
N PRO A 19 -8.54 15.26 5.61
CA PRO A 19 -9.85 14.63 5.46
C PRO A 19 -9.73 13.36 4.62
N LEU A 20 -10.48 12.32 4.98
CA LEU A 20 -10.55 11.07 4.19
C LEU A 20 -11.13 11.27 2.77
N TRP A 21 -11.65 12.47 2.47
CA TRP A 21 -12.42 12.79 1.27
C TRP A 21 -11.67 13.66 0.24
N ILE A 22 -10.34 13.72 0.26
CA ILE A 22 -9.60 14.41 -0.81
C ILE A 22 -9.85 13.67 -2.13
N ARG A 23 -10.34 14.41 -3.13
CA ARG A 23 -10.57 13.92 -4.50
C ARG A 23 -9.27 13.27 -4.98
N GLU A 24 -9.34 11.95 -5.16
CA GLU A 24 -8.21 11.03 -5.34
C GLU A 24 -7.26 11.52 -6.44
N PRO A 25 -5.94 11.59 -6.21
CA PRO A 25 -5.01 11.76 -7.30
C PRO A 25 -4.71 10.38 -7.92
N GLN A 26 -5.78 9.73 -8.36
CA GLN A 26 -5.79 8.60 -9.28
C GLN A 26 -5.39 9.10 -10.67
N PHE A 27 -4.83 8.22 -11.49
CA PHE A 27 -4.73 8.49 -12.93
C PHE A 27 -5.17 7.27 -13.72
N TYR A 28 -5.74 7.53 -14.89
CA TYR A 28 -6.21 6.49 -15.79
C TYR A 28 -5.20 6.28 -16.90
N TYR A 29 -4.82 5.03 -17.13
CA TYR A 29 -4.09 4.66 -18.34
C TYR A 29 -5.06 4.35 -19.49
N GLN A 30 -6.18 3.70 -19.17
CA GLN A 30 -7.34 3.53 -20.04
C GLN A 30 -8.59 3.67 -19.17
N ASN A 31 -9.48 4.60 -19.51
CA ASN A 31 -10.72 4.83 -18.79
C ASN A 31 -11.90 4.49 -19.68
N GLU A 32 -12.57 3.38 -19.41
CA GLU A 32 -13.85 3.04 -20.02
C GLU A 32 -14.77 2.50 -18.93
N GLU A 33 -15.79 3.27 -18.53
CA GLU A 33 -16.70 2.89 -17.44
C GLU A 33 -17.49 1.61 -17.76
N SER A 34 -17.71 1.33 -19.05
CA SER A 34 -18.40 0.14 -19.54
C SER A 34 -17.49 -1.09 -19.69
N ALA A 35 -16.21 -1.00 -19.35
CA ALA A 35 -15.29 -2.13 -19.48
C ALA A 35 -15.68 -3.29 -18.54
N ASN A 36 -15.66 -4.52 -19.09
CA ASN A 36 -15.95 -5.74 -18.33
C ASN A 36 -14.85 -6.06 -17.29
N ILE A 37 -13.63 -5.62 -17.56
CA ILE A 37 -12.47 -5.72 -16.68
C ILE A 37 -12.13 -4.33 -16.18
N ARG A 38 -12.51 -4.00 -14.94
CA ARG A 38 -12.07 -2.77 -14.26
C ARG A 38 -10.98 -3.13 -13.27
N MET A 39 -9.76 -2.73 -13.58
CA MET A 39 -8.61 -3.06 -12.76
C MET A 39 -8.05 -1.80 -12.11
N GLU A 40 -7.96 -1.83 -10.79
CA GLU A 40 -7.31 -0.82 -9.98
C GLU A 40 -5.96 -1.37 -9.52
N VAL A 41 -4.90 -0.58 -9.69
CA VAL A 41 -3.54 -0.99 -9.40
C VAL A 41 -2.87 0.04 -8.50
N PHE A 42 -2.48 -0.36 -7.30
CA PHE A 42 -1.70 0.45 -6.37
C PHE A 42 -0.23 0.10 -6.58
N LEU A 43 0.58 1.08 -6.94
CA LEU A 43 1.99 0.92 -7.24
C LEU A 43 2.83 1.78 -6.31
N ASP A 44 3.87 1.19 -5.78
CA ASP A 44 4.93 1.94 -5.11
C ASP A 44 5.96 2.40 -6.15
N PRO A 45 6.16 3.72 -6.37
CA PRO A 45 7.03 4.23 -7.42
C PRO A 45 8.47 3.72 -7.35
N VAL A 46 8.96 3.37 -6.17
CA VAL A 46 10.34 2.93 -5.93
C VAL A 46 10.49 1.41 -5.83
N SER A 47 9.42 0.65 -6.09
CA SER A 47 9.43 -0.80 -6.02
C SER A 47 9.78 -1.41 -7.39
N PRO A 48 10.84 -2.23 -7.50
CA PRO A 48 11.15 -2.97 -8.73
C PRO A 48 10.00 -3.88 -9.19
N VAL A 49 9.25 -4.45 -8.25
CA VAL A 49 8.07 -5.28 -8.54
C VAL A 49 6.94 -4.42 -9.12
N SER A 50 6.76 -3.19 -8.63
CA SER A 50 5.80 -2.24 -9.20
C SER A 50 6.18 -1.81 -10.62
N ASN A 51 7.47 -1.60 -10.91
CA ASN A 51 7.96 -1.32 -12.26
C ASN A 51 7.67 -2.49 -13.23
N ALA A 52 7.98 -3.73 -12.83
CA ALA A 52 7.67 -4.90 -13.63
C ALA A 52 6.15 -5.06 -13.84
N THR A 53 5.35 -4.79 -12.80
CA THR A 53 3.89 -4.80 -12.86
C THR A 53 3.35 -3.78 -13.84
N TRP A 54 3.86 -2.55 -13.81
CA TRP A 54 3.50 -1.48 -14.75
C TRP A 54 3.64 -1.95 -16.20
N THR A 55 4.76 -2.61 -16.52
CA THR A 55 5.00 -3.17 -17.86
C THR A 55 3.95 -4.20 -18.24
N VAL A 56 3.65 -5.15 -17.36
CA VAL A 56 2.66 -6.21 -17.61
C VAL A 56 1.25 -5.62 -17.78
N MET A 57 0.87 -4.64 -16.95
CA MET A 57 -0.45 -4.01 -17.05
C MET A 57 -0.63 -3.27 -18.38
N LYS A 58 0.41 -2.59 -18.89
CA LYS A 58 0.38 -1.97 -20.23
C LYS A 58 0.18 -3.01 -21.34
N GLN A 59 0.81 -4.18 -21.23
CA GLN A 59 0.61 -5.29 -22.18
C GLN A 59 -0.84 -5.82 -22.14
N LEU A 60 -1.43 -5.96 -20.96
CA LEU A 60 -2.84 -6.38 -20.81
C LEU A 60 -3.79 -5.35 -21.43
N ALA A 61 -3.57 -4.06 -21.17
CA ALA A 61 -4.36 -2.98 -21.75
C ALA A 61 -4.34 -3.00 -23.28
N ALA A 62 -3.17 -3.27 -23.86
CA ALA A 62 -3.01 -3.40 -25.31
C ALA A 62 -3.70 -4.66 -25.86
N ASN A 63 -3.65 -5.77 -25.12
CA ASN A 63 -4.26 -7.04 -25.52
C ASN A 63 -5.79 -7.02 -25.50
N TYR A 64 -6.40 -6.45 -24.45
CA TYR A 64 -7.86 -6.44 -24.28
C TYR A 64 -8.55 -5.25 -24.94
N GLY A 65 -7.83 -4.13 -25.10
CA GLY A 65 -8.37 -2.90 -25.68
C GLY A 65 -9.34 -2.16 -24.75
N ARG A 66 -9.60 -0.89 -25.10
CA ARG A 66 -10.37 0.06 -24.28
C ARG A 66 -11.77 -0.46 -23.92
N GLY A 67 -12.49 -1.05 -24.88
CA GLY A 67 -13.86 -1.54 -24.64
C GLY A 67 -13.98 -2.72 -23.67
N THR A 68 -12.87 -3.42 -23.41
CA THR A 68 -12.88 -4.63 -22.55
C THR A 68 -12.22 -4.36 -21.21
N MET A 69 -11.18 -3.52 -21.16
CA MET A 69 -10.36 -3.30 -19.98
C MET A 69 -10.19 -1.81 -19.67
N SER A 70 -10.48 -1.45 -18.42
CA SER A 70 -10.18 -0.15 -17.81
C SER A 70 -9.08 -0.34 -16.77
N LEU A 71 -8.07 0.54 -16.81
CA LEU A 71 -6.93 0.55 -15.90
C LEU A 71 -6.83 1.87 -15.16
N LYS A 72 -7.06 1.78 -13.85
CA LYS A 72 -6.93 2.87 -12.89
C LYS A 72 -5.71 2.62 -12.01
N TYR A 73 -4.84 3.61 -11.91
CA TYR A 73 -3.63 3.52 -11.09
C TYR A 73 -3.67 4.48 -9.90
N PHE A 74 -3.01 4.03 -8.85
CA PHE A 74 -2.76 4.75 -7.62
C PHE A 74 -1.28 4.68 -7.30
N VAL A 75 -0.63 5.82 -7.09
CA VAL A 75 0.68 5.83 -6.44
C VAL A 75 0.45 5.56 -4.94
N HIS A 76 1.12 4.56 -4.38
CA HIS A 76 0.92 4.10 -3.02
C HIS A 76 2.26 3.93 -2.30
N PRO A 77 2.51 4.69 -1.22
CA PRO A 77 3.75 4.52 -0.50
C PRO A 77 3.65 3.38 0.53
N VAL A 78 4.67 2.52 0.63
CA VAL A 78 4.73 1.42 1.62
C VAL A 78 5.67 1.76 2.77
N SER A 79 5.26 1.47 4.01
CA SER A 79 5.93 2.01 5.22
C SER A 79 7.33 1.50 5.50
N TYR A 80 7.71 0.35 4.95
CA TYR A 80 9.04 -0.23 5.15
C TYR A 80 10.08 0.24 4.12
N ARG A 81 9.72 1.16 3.21
CA ARG A 81 10.65 1.73 2.23
C ARG A 81 10.84 3.22 2.45
N ARG A 82 12.07 3.61 2.80
CA ARG A 82 12.43 4.99 3.18
C ARG A 82 12.13 6.03 2.10
N SER A 83 12.31 5.66 0.83
CA SER A 83 12.11 6.53 -0.34
C SER A 83 10.67 6.58 -0.85
N SER A 84 9.78 5.74 -0.33
CA SER A 84 8.44 5.52 -0.92
C SER A 84 7.50 6.71 -0.70
N PHE A 85 7.40 7.24 0.53
CA PHE A 85 6.62 8.44 0.80
C PHE A 85 7.09 9.68 0.02
N PRO A 86 8.39 10.05 0.03
CA PRO A 86 8.85 11.21 -0.73
C PRO A 86 8.68 11.02 -2.24
N ALA A 87 8.72 9.80 -2.78
CA ALA A 87 8.43 9.55 -4.19
C ALA A 87 6.97 9.88 -4.56
N VAL A 88 6.02 9.52 -3.69
CA VAL A 88 4.60 9.83 -3.88
C VAL A 88 4.33 11.33 -3.74
N GLN A 89 4.97 11.99 -2.76
CA GLN A 89 4.92 13.45 -2.62
C GLN A 89 5.47 14.15 -3.87
N ALA A 90 6.63 13.67 -4.39
CA ALA A 90 7.25 14.18 -5.60
C ALA A 90 6.34 14.02 -6.83
N PHE A 91 5.65 12.89 -6.96
CA PHE A 91 4.68 12.68 -8.03
C PHE A 91 3.59 13.75 -8.02
N PHE A 92 3.06 14.13 -6.85
CA PHE A 92 2.03 15.18 -6.79
C PHE A 92 2.55 16.60 -7.05
N VAL A 93 3.83 16.87 -6.74
CA VAL A 93 4.49 18.10 -7.20
C VAL A 93 4.48 18.17 -8.73
N VAL A 94 4.92 17.09 -9.39
CA VAL A 94 4.96 17.03 -10.86
C VAL A 94 3.54 17.13 -11.44
N ASN A 95 2.59 16.40 -10.86
CA ASN A 95 1.19 16.43 -11.30
C ASN A 95 0.53 17.79 -11.17
N SER A 96 1.02 18.65 -10.28
CA SER A 96 0.55 20.02 -10.16
C SER A 96 1.27 20.99 -11.09
N LEU A 97 2.59 20.90 -11.20
CA LEU A 97 3.41 21.88 -11.94
C LEU A 97 3.55 21.56 -13.42
N SER A 98 3.51 20.29 -13.76
CA SER A 98 3.67 19.78 -15.11
C SER A 98 2.81 18.51 -15.34
N PRO A 99 1.47 18.63 -15.31
CA PRO A 99 0.57 17.47 -15.38
C PRO A 99 0.85 16.53 -16.56
N ALA A 100 1.20 17.09 -17.72
CA ALA A 100 1.54 16.35 -18.94
C ALA A 100 2.77 15.43 -18.79
N ASN A 101 3.66 15.74 -17.83
CA ASN A 101 4.90 15.01 -17.57
C ASN A 101 4.81 14.07 -16.36
N SER A 102 3.67 13.97 -15.68
CA SER A 102 3.51 13.15 -14.46
C SER A 102 3.77 11.66 -14.71
N LEU A 103 3.28 11.15 -15.84
CA LEU A 103 3.51 9.75 -16.23
C LEU A 103 4.97 9.52 -16.59
N ALA A 104 5.59 10.44 -17.34
CA ALA A 104 7.00 10.36 -17.67
C ALA A 104 7.86 10.37 -16.39
N PHE A 105 7.53 11.22 -15.42
CA PHE A 105 8.23 11.27 -14.13
C PHE A 105 8.09 9.94 -13.38
N LEU A 106 6.87 9.40 -13.29
CA LEU A 106 6.63 8.11 -12.63
C LEU A 106 7.41 6.98 -13.32
N GLU A 107 7.40 6.92 -14.66
CA GLU A 107 8.16 5.93 -15.43
C GLU A 107 9.67 6.09 -15.24
N THR A 108 10.19 7.31 -15.19
CA THR A 108 11.61 7.56 -14.91
C THR A 108 11.99 7.09 -13.50
N VAL A 109 11.20 7.42 -12.48
CA VAL A 109 11.45 6.94 -11.11
C VAL A 109 11.41 5.41 -11.04
N MET A 110 10.40 4.76 -11.63
CA MET A 110 10.29 3.31 -11.65
C MET A 110 11.44 2.63 -12.41
N SER A 111 11.92 3.24 -13.51
CA SER A 111 13.07 2.74 -14.27
C SER A 111 14.39 2.82 -13.50
N ARG A 112 14.46 3.70 -12.50
CA ARG A 112 15.60 3.91 -11.60
C ARG A 112 15.30 3.42 -10.18
N ALA A 113 14.38 2.47 -10.02
CA ALA A 113 13.95 1.98 -8.71
C ALA A 113 15.12 1.38 -7.89
N ASP A 114 16.18 0.91 -8.55
CA ASP A 114 17.44 0.47 -7.96
C ASP A 114 18.14 1.58 -7.14
N GLU A 115 18.09 2.84 -7.59
CA GLU A 115 18.61 4.00 -6.85
C GLU A 115 17.86 4.28 -5.55
N PHE A 116 16.65 3.74 -5.41
CA PHE A 116 15.73 4.00 -4.32
C PHE A 116 15.37 2.74 -3.52
N THR A 117 16.03 1.61 -3.79
CA THR A 117 15.95 0.40 -2.95
C THR A 117 16.34 0.72 -1.51
N ASP A 118 15.93 -0.12 -0.56
CA ASP A 118 16.30 0.09 0.84
C ASP A 118 17.82 0.12 1.02
N GLU A 119 18.56 -0.78 0.34
CA GLU A 119 20.02 -0.77 0.37
C GLU A 119 20.64 0.57 -0.09
N ALA A 120 20.10 1.16 -1.15
CA ALA A 120 20.58 2.44 -1.67
C ALA A 120 20.11 3.61 -0.78
N ALA A 121 18.82 3.67 -0.47
CA ALA A 121 18.18 4.77 0.24
C ALA A 121 18.60 4.89 1.70
N ASN A 122 18.95 3.78 2.37
CA ASN A 122 19.33 3.77 3.79
C ASN A 122 20.62 4.56 4.08
N LYS A 123 21.45 4.79 3.06
CA LYS A 123 22.69 5.57 3.13
C LYS A 123 22.45 7.08 3.07
N TYR A 124 21.22 7.49 2.76
CA TYR A 124 20.88 8.89 2.50
C TYR A 124 19.89 9.44 3.54
N THR A 125 20.04 10.72 3.82
CA THR A 125 19.08 11.52 4.59
C THR A 125 17.81 11.74 3.76
N THR A 126 16.70 12.12 4.40
CA THR A 126 15.45 12.42 3.68
C THR A 126 15.63 13.60 2.73
N GLU A 127 16.45 14.58 3.11
CA GLU A 127 16.81 15.72 2.24
C GLU A 127 17.55 15.26 0.98
N GLN A 128 18.53 14.37 1.12
CA GLN A 128 19.28 13.82 0.00
C GLN A 128 18.39 12.99 -0.95
N ILE A 129 17.47 12.19 -0.40
CA ILE A 129 16.48 11.45 -1.20
C ILE A 129 15.56 12.44 -1.95
N THR A 130 15.06 13.47 -1.28
CA THR A 130 14.21 14.51 -1.88
C THR A 130 14.96 15.24 -3.00
N LYS A 131 16.26 15.50 -2.81
CA LYS A 131 17.08 16.13 -3.84
C LYS A 131 17.19 15.27 -5.11
N LYS A 132 17.29 13.95 -4.99
CA LYS A 132 17.25 13.04 -6.14
C LYS A 132 15.94 13.19 -6.94
N PHE A 133 14.79 13.26 -6.27
CA PHE A 133 13.51 13.50 -6.95
C PHE A 133 13.42 14.88 -7.60
N SER A 134 13.97 15.92 -6.97
CA SER A 134 14.08 17.28 -7.53
C SER A 134 14.89 17.31 -8.83
N LEU A 135 15.97 16.51 -8.92
CA LEU A 135 16.77 16.36 -10.14
C LEU A 135 16.02 15.60 -11.24
N ILE A 136 15.30 14.53 -10.90
CA ILE A 136 14.45 13.80 -11.87
C ILE A 136 13.33 14.71 -12.37
N PHE A 137 12.73 15.52 -11.50
CA PHE A 137 11.73 16.52 -11.90
C PHE A 137 12.31 17.49 -12.95
N GLN A 138 13.51 18.04 -12.71
CA GLN A 138 14.16 18.95 -13.65
C GLN A 138 14.46 18.27 -14.98
N GLU A 139 14.97 17.03 -14.95
CA GLU A 139 15.26 16.24 -16.14
C GLU A 139 14.01 16.01 -17.00
N VAL A 140 12.91 15.58 -16.38
CA VAL A 140 11.69 15.17 -17.09
C VAL A 140 10.87 16.37 -17.56
N THR A 141 10.80 17.44 -16.76
CA THR A 141 9.92 18.59 -17.04
C THR A 141 10.63 19.75 -17.75
N GLY A 142 11.96 19.80 -17.68
CA GLY A 142 12.76 20.96 -18.07
C GLY A 142 12.61 22.19 -17.15
N LEU A 143 11.77 22.10 -16.11
CA LEU A 143 11.59 23.18 -15.15
C LEU A 143 12.75 23.22 -14.15
N PRO A 144 13.21 24.40 -13.71
CA PRO A 144 14.21 24.51 -12.67
C PRO A 144 13.83 23.77 -11.37
N ALA A 145 14.81 23.07 -10.78
CA ALA A 145 14.63 22.29 -9.54
C ALA A 145 14.06 23.11 -8.37
N PHE A 146 14.31 24.41 -8.29
CA PHE A 146 13.77 25.24 -7.19
C PHE A 146 12.24 25.30 -7.18
N TYR A 147 11.56 25.09 -8.31
CA TYR A 147 10.10 24.98 -8.34
C TYR A 147 9.62 23.73 -7.60
N PHE A 148 10.34 22.62 -7.74
CA PHE A 148 10.04 21.41 -6.98
C PHE A 148 10.21 21.66 -5.49
N ASP A 149 11.36 22.20 -5.10
CA ASP A 149 11.72 22.43 -3.70
C ASP A 149 10.68 23.36 -3.01
N ALA A 150 10.17 24.38 -3.72
CA ALA A 150 9.16 25.30 -3.21
C ALA A 150 7.74 24.69 -3.03
N TYR A 151 7.44 23.59 -3.74
CA TYR A 151 6.13 22.94 -3.70
C TYR A 151 6.12 21.62 -2.94
N PHE A 152 7.29 21.01 -2.69
CA PHE A 152 7.40 19.67 -2.14
C PHE A 152 6.54 19.50 -0.88
N GLU A 153 6.75 20.32 0.15
CA GLU A 153 6.01 20.23 1.41
C GLU A 153 4.51 20.54 1.29
N ARG A 154 4.08 21.28 0.25
CA ARG A 154 2.64 21.56 0.02
C ARG A 154 1.86 20.30 -0.32
N PHE A 155 2.52 19.28 -0.88
CA PHE A 155 1.90 18.02 -1.29
C PHE A 155 2.01 16.90 -0.28
N ARG A 156 2.62 17.16 0.89
CA ARG A 156 2.68 16.21 2.00
C ARG A 156 1.29 15.71 2.41
N GLY A 157 0.34 16.62 2.60
CA GLY A 157 -1.05 16.28 2.93
C GLY A 157 -1.73 15.42 1.86
N THR A 158 -1.46 15.67 0.57
CA THR A 158 -1.99 14.87 -0.55
C THR A 158 -1.40 13.45 -0.55
N ALA A 159 -0.09 13.31 -0.31
CA ALA A 159 0.56 12.00 -0.17
C ALA A 159 0.02 11.21 1.03
N MET A 160 -0.22 11.89 2.16
CA MET A 160 -0.90 11.28 3.32
C MET A 160 -2.32 10.83 2.97
N ALA A 161 -3.12 11.66 2.30
CA ALA A 161 -4.48 11.32 1.88
C ALA A 161 -4.51 10.07 1.02
N GLN A 162 -3.61 10.02 0.04
CA GLN A 162 -3.47 8.91 -0.90
C GLN A 162 -3.10 7.60 -0.17
N TRP A 163 -2.18 7.66 0.79
CA TRP A 163 -1.85 6.50 1.63
C TRP A 163 -3.03 6.06 2.50
N LYS A 164 -3.69 7.02 3.18
CA LYS A 164 -4.86 6.76 4.03
C LYS A 164 -5.99 6.08 3.25
N TYR A 165 -6.26 6.57 2.04
CA TYR A 165 -7.23 5.97 1.13
C TYR A 165 -6.90 4.51 0.83
N ALA A 166 -5.65 4.21 0.48
CA ALA A 166 -5.22 2.86 0.16
C ALA A 166 -5.39 1.91 1.36
N VAL A 167 -4.89 2.30 2.54
CA VAL A 167 -5.00 1.45 3.73
C VAL A 167 -6.44 1.29 4.21
N ARG A 168 -7.31 2.30 4.07
CA ARG A 168 -8.77 2.14 4.33
C ARG A 168 -9.44 1.12 3.42
N ARG A 169 -8.85 0.84 2.26
CA ARG A 169 -9.29 -0.23 1.35
C ARG A 169 -8.63 -1.57 1.64
N GLY A 170 -7.83 -1.68 2.69
CA GLY A 170 -7.10 -2.90 3.02
C GLY A 170 -5.82 -3.10 2.23
N VAL A 171 -5.35 -2.08 1.48
CA VAL A 171 -4.06 -2.15 0.79
C VAL A 171 -2.95 -2.17 1.83
N ALA A 172 -2.11 -3.20 1.74
CA ALA A 172 -1.11 -3.51 2.74
C ALA A 172 0.26 -3.86 2.11
N ASP A 173 0.46 -3.54 0.83
CA ASP A 173 1.73 -3.70 0.10
C ASP A 173 1.61 -3.00 -1.28
N GLY A 174 2.69 -3.00 -2.06
CA GLY A 174 2.75 -2.48 -3.43
C GLY A 174 3.66 -3.36 -4.31
N PRO A 175 3.13 -3.99 -5.39
CA PRO A 175 1.85 -3.70 -6.02
C PRO A 175 0.64 -4.34 -5.32
N TRP A 176 -0.53 -3.73 -5.50
CA TRP A 176 -1.82 -4.24 -5.05
C TRP A 176 -2.90 -4.11 -6.12
N PHE A 177 -3.87 -5.02 -6.16
CA PHE A 177 -4.87 -5.04 -7.23
C PHE A 177 -6.29 -5.19 -6.70
N PHE A 178 -7.22 -4.44 -7.30
CA PHE A 178 -8.65 -4.76 -7.26
C PHE A 178 -9.12 -5.07 -8.67
N LEU A 179 -9.88 -6.15 -8.82
CA LEU A 179 -10.52 -6.53 -10.08
C LEU A 179 -12.03 -6.43 -9.89
N ASN A 180 -12.67 -5.53 -10.62
CA ASN A 180 -14.10 -5.23 -10.49
C ASN A 180 -14.53 -4.94 -9.04
N GLY A 181 -13.66 -4.27 -8.28
CA GLY A 181 -13.88 -3.95 -6.86
C GLY A 181 -13.53 -5.08 -5.88
N VAL A 182 -13.16 -6.27 -6.38
CA VAL A 182 -12.73 -7.41 -5.54
C VAL A 182 -11.23 -7.33 -5.30
N ASP A 183 -10.83 -7.39 -4.02
CA ASP A 183 -9.42 -7.44 -3.61
C ASP A 183 -8.77 -8.74 -4.13
N MET A 184 -7.73 -8.57 -4.95
CA MET A 184 -6.97 -9.67 -5.53
C MET A 184 -5.73 -9.91 -4.67
N ILE A 185 -5.94 -10.49 -3.48
CA ILE A 185 -4.87 -10.76 -2.53
C ILE A 185 -3.83 -11.68 -3.15
N LYS A 186 -2.63 -11.15 -3.42
CA LYS A 186 -1.49 -11.92 -3.89
C LYS A 186 -0.22 -11.53 -3.13
N PRO A 187 0.77 -12.43 -3.03
CA PRO A 187 2.07 -12.09 -2.46
C PRO A 187 2.72 -10.95 -3.25
N ALA A 188 3.02 -9.85 -2.57
CA ALA A 188 3.55 -8.64 -3.18
C ALA A 188 5.01 -8.76 -3.66
N ASP A 189 5.67 -9.87 -3.35
CA ASP A 189 7.04 -10.18 -3.74
C ASP A 189 7.15 -10.88 -5.10
N LYS A 190 6.02 -11.25 -5.73
CA LYS A 190 6.02 -11.95 -7.02
C LYS A 190 5.39 -11.12 -8.12
N VAL A 191 6.18 -10.88 -9.17
CA VAL A 191 5.67 -10.35 -10.44
C VAL A 191 4.78 -11.40 -11.08
N VAL A 192 3.49 -11.11 -11.19
CA VAL A 192 2.55 -11.92 -11.96
C VAL A 192 2.73 -11.57 -13.43
N GLY A 193 3.20 -12.53 -14.22
CA GLY A 193 3.48 -12.33 -15.64
C GLY A 193 2.23 -12.19 -16.51
N PHE A 194 2.42 -11.66 -17.71
CA PHE A 194 1.34 -11.45 -18.70
C PHE A 194 0.48 -12.71 -18.94
N ALA A 195 1.12 -13.86 -19.18
CA ALA A 195 0.40 -15.12 -19.45
C ALA A 195 -0.49 -15.55 -18.26
N GLU A 196 -0.04 -15.33 -17.02
CA GLU A 196 -0.82 -15.68 -15.84
C GLU A 196 -2.02 -14.75 -15.66
N TRP A 197 -1.83 -13.44 -15.86
CA TRP A 197 -2.92 -12.47 -15.86
C TRP A 197 -3.94 -12.76 -16.95
N THR A 198 -3.51 -12.99 -18.19
CA THR A 198 -4.40 -13.31 -19.31
C THR A 198 -5.21 -14.58 -19.02
N ARG A 199 -4.58 -15.61 -18.44
CA ARG A 199 -5.28 -16.84 -18.02
C ARG A 199 -6.38 -16.57 -17.01
N LEU A 200 -6.13 -15.70 -16.03
CA LEU A 200 -7.10 -15.31 -15.01
C LEU A 200 -8.24 -14.46 -15.60
N LEU A 201 -7.89 -13.40 -16.33
CA LEU A 201 -8.84 -12.43 -16.88
C LEU A 201 -9.74 -13.05 -17.96
N ASN A 202 -9.24 -14.01 -18.74
CA ASN A 202 -10.06 -14.72 -19.72
C ASN A 202 -11.21 -15.50 -19.08
N GLN A 203 -11.13 -15.87 -17.80
CA GLN A 203 -12.26 -16.50 -17.09
C GLN A 203 -13.43 -15.51 -16.92
N PHE A 204 -13.14 -14.22 -16.75
CA PHE A 204 -14.14 -13.16 -16.61
C PHE A 204 -14.73 -12.72 -17.95
N VAL A 205 -13.90 -12.70 -19.00
CA VAL A 205 -14.40 -12.42 -20.36
C VAL A 205 -15.33 -13.54 -20.82
N ARG A 206 -14.93 -14.81 -20.62
CA ARG A 206 -15.73 -15.99 -20.99
C ARG A 206 -17.03 -16.12 -20.19
N SER A 207 -17.07 -15.71 -18.92
CA SER A 207 -18.33 -15.72 -18.16
C SER A 207 -19.31 -14.64 -18.63
N TYR A 208 -18.80 -13.53 -19.15
CA TYR A 208 -19.61 -12.48 -19.77
C TYR A 208 -20.12 -12.90 -21.16
N GLU A 209 -19.24 -13.45 -22.01
CA GLU A 209 -19.59 -13.94 -23.34
C GLU A 209 -20.46 -15.21 -23.30
N GLY A 210 -20.26 -16.09 -22.32
CA GLY A 210 -21.06 -17.32 -22.13
C GLY A 210 -22.52 -17.07 -21.74
N SER A 211 -22.93 -15.80 -21.56
CA SER A 211 -24.34 -15.41 -21.50
C SER A 211 -25.02 -15.35 -22.88
N ASN A 212 -24.24 -15.40 -23.98
CA ASN A 212 -24.69 -15.65 -25.35
C ASN A 212 -23.52 -16.20 -26.22
N PHE A 213 -23.59 -17.48 -26.62
CA PHE A 213 -22.72 -18.24 -27.56
C PHE A 213 -21.66 -19.20 -26.97
N ALA A 214 -21.52 -20.36 -27.62
CA ALA A 214 -20.59 -21.46 -27.29
C ALA A 214 -19.37 -21.48 -28.22
N LEU A 215 -18.21 -21.87 -27.69
CA LEU A 215 -16.96 -22.11 -28.42
C LEU A 215 -16.95 -23.54 -29.03
N ASN A 216 -16.22 -23.73 -30.12
CA ASN A 216 -15.88 -25.08 -30.59
C ASN A 216 -14.65 -25.63 -29.85
N ASP A 217 -14.38 -26.93 -30.00
CA ASP A 217 -13.34 -27.68 -29.27
C ASP A 217 -11.89 -27.19 -29.55
N GLU A 218 -11.72 -26.23 -30.46
CA GLU A 218 -10.43 -25.62 -30.82
C GLU A 218 -10.26 -24.20 -30.28
N GLY A 219 -11.26 -23.64 -29.60
CA GLY A 219 -11.17 -22.32 -28.97
C GLY A 219 -11.23 -21.13 -29.93
N ASN A 220 -11.75 -21.32 -31.15
CA ASN A 220 -11.93 -20.26 -32.15
C ASN A 220 -13.39 -19.75 -32.14
N PHE A 221 -13.56 -18.44 -32.36
CA PHE A 221 -14.88 -17.84 -32.59
C PHE A 221 -15.43 -18.28 -33.95
N THR A 222 -16.62 -18.90 -33.96
CA THR A 222 -17.38 -19.10 -35.20
C THR A 222 -18.52 -18.10 -35.24
N THR A 223 -18.73 -17.48 -36.41
CA THR A 223 -19.90 -16.61 -36.63
C THR A 223 -21.14 -17.48 -36.68
N ALA A 224 -21.96 -17.43 -35.63
CA ALA A 224 -23.26 -18.09 -35.65
C ALA A 224 -24.18 -17.39 -36.66
N VAL A 225 -24.65 -18.16 -37.65
CA VAL A 225 -25.73 -17.78 -38.56
C VAL A 225 -27.01 -17.55 -37.74
N PRO A 226 -27.74 -16.43 -37.91
CA PRO A 226 -28.98 -16.20 -37.18
C PRO A 226 -30.06 -17.21 -37.59
N PRO A 227 -30.97 -17.60 -36.68
CA PRO A 227 -31.99 -18.59 -36.95
C PRO A 227 -32.96 -18.12 -38.03
N LYS A 228 -33.24 -19.01 -39.00
CA LYS A 228 -34.29 -18.86 -40.02
C LYS A 228 -35.62 -18.57 -39.33
N THR A 229 -36.16 -17.37 -39.55
CA THR A 229 -37.57 -17.08 -39.31
C THR A 229 -38.39 -17.75 -40.42
N THR A 230 -39.20 -18.73 -40.04
CA THR A 230 -40.24 -19.32 -40.87
C THR A 230 -41.36 -18.31 -41.08
N THR A 231 -41.41 -17.70 -42.27
CA THR A 231 -42.67 -17.20 -42.84
C THR A 231 -42.65 -17.45 -44.35
N GLU A 232 -43.71 -18.07 -44.84
CA GLU A 232 -44.02 -18.29 -46.26
C GLU A 232 -45.51 -17.88 -46.46
N PRO A 233 -45.98 -17.52 -47.66
CA PRO A 233 -45.54 -16.36 -48.45
C PRO A 233 -46.72 -15.49 -48.94
N MET A 234 -46.46 -14.24 -49.37
CA MET A 234 -47.27 -13.57 -50.41
C MET A 234 -46.39 -12.81 -51.41
N THR A 235 -46.29 -13.45 -52.59
CA THR A 235 -46.03 -13.02 -53.97
C THR A 235 -45.64 -11.57 -54.37
N LYS A 236 -44.59 -11.54 -55.25
CA LYS A 236 -44.32 -10.71 -56.46
C LYS A 236 -43.98 -9.22 -56.22
N SER A 237 -43.00 -8.57 -56.86
CA SER A 237 -42.34 -8.76 -58.18
C SER A 237 -41.05 -7.90 -58.28
N THR A 238 -40.02 -8.42 -58.98
CA THR A 238 -38.98 -7.75 -59.86
C THR A 238 -38.14 -6.57 -59.31
N ALA A 239 -36.84 -6.36 -59.59
CA ALA A 239 -35.79 -7.01 -60.41
C ALA A 239 -34.42 -6.30 -60.17
N SER A 240 -33.33 -6.91 -60.70
CA SER A 240 -32.01 -6.32 -61.07
C SER A 240 -30.94 -6.21 -59.96
N ASN A 241 -29.97 -7.15 -59.88
CA ASN A 241 -28.64 -7.16 -60.53
C ASN A 241 -27.68 -6.03 -60.10
N VAL A 242 -26.56 -6.37 -59.44
CA VAL A 242 -25.17 -6.08 -59.88
C VAL A 242 -24.19 -6.94 -59.07
N LYS A 243 -23.22 -7.49 -59.80
CA LYS A 243 -22.17 -8.45 -59.45
C LYS A 243 -20.85 -7.70 -59.46
N THR A 244 -20.02 -7.81 -58.42
CA THR A 244 -18.57 -7.52 -58.52
C THR A 244 -17.77 -8.33 -57.52
N THR A 245 -17.15 -9.38 -58.04
CA THR A 245 -15.99 -10.12 -57.54
C THR A 245 -14.73 -9.25 -57.61
N LYS A 246 -13.82 -9.35 -56.63
CA LYS A 246 -12.38 -9.17 -56.86
C LYS A 246 -11.56 -10.05 -55.91
N GLU A 247 -10.61 -10.73 -56.52
CA GLU A 247 -9.77 -11.81 -56.04
C GLU A 247 -8.58 -11.31 -55.20
N GLN A 248 -8.13 -12.15 -54.26
CA GLN A 248 -6.82 -12.08 -53.63
C GLN A 248 -5.76 -12.74 -54.52
N PRO A 249 -4.50 -12.24 -54.56
CA PRO A 249 -3.39 -12.99 -55.11
C PRO A 249 -2.70 -13.83 -54.04
N THR A 250 -2.63 -15.13 -54.32
CA THR A 250 -1.76 -16.13 -53.70
C THR A 250 -0.30 -15.90 -54.08
N PHE A 251 0.62 -16.00 -53.12
CA PHE A 251 2.04 -16.21 -53.37
C PHE A 251 2.48 -17.58 -52.83
N THR A 252 2.81 -18.47 -53.76
CA THR A 252 3.56 -19.70 -53.53
C THR A 252 5.05 -19.39 -53.60
N ASN A 253 5.84 -19.94 -52.67
CA ASN A 253 7.23 -20.29 -52.95
C ASN A 253 7.62 -21.56 -52.18
N ALA A 254 8.06 -22.54 -52.98
CA ALA A 254 8.64 -23.81 -52.56
C ALA A 254 10.17 -23.70 -52.46
N THR A 255 10.82 -24.85 -52.23
CA THR A 255 12.28 -25.15 -52.09
C THR A 255 12.79 -24.96 -50.66
N THR A 256 13.43 -25.92 -49.96
CA THR A 256 14.11 -27.17 -50.33
C THR A 256 14.23 -28.06 -49.08
N VAL A 257 14.06 -29.38 -49.22
CA VAL A 257 14.19 -30.38 -48.14
C VAL A 257 15.63 -30.92 -48.08
N GLY A 258 16.26 -30.86 -46.90
CA GLY A 258 17.50 -31.55 -46.53
C GLY A 258 17.27 -32.54 -45.39
N PRO A 259 18.19 -33.49 -45.14
CA PRO A 259 17.85 -34.81 -44.60
C PRO A 259 17.55 -34.84 -43.09
N SER A 260 16.59 -35.70 -42.78
CA SER A 260 16.04 -36.06 -41.47
C SER A 260 17.10 -36.51 -40.47
N THR A 261 17.31 -35.72 -39.42
CA THR A 261 17.91 -36.19 -38.16
C THR A 261 16.81 -36.70 -37.24
N THR A 262 16.93 -37.97 -36.84
CA THR A 262 16.04 -38.66 -35.92
C THR A 262 16.00 -37.93 -34.57
N GLN A 263 14.94 -37.15 -34.32
CA GLN A 263 14.65 -36.61 -32.99
C GLN A 263 13.89 -37.64 -32.17
N THR A 264 14.48 -38.03 -31.04
CA THR A 264 13.83 -38.75 -29.96
C THR A 264 12.58 -38.00 -29.49
N PRO A 265 11.48 -38.69 -29.15
CA PRO A 265 10.24 -38.04 -28.74
C PRO A 265 10.47 -37.19 -27.48
N ARG A 266 10.09 -35.91 -27.58
CA ARG A 266 10.08 -34.97 -26.47
C ARG A 266 9.16 -35.52 -25.37
N PRO A 267 9.62 -35.60 -24.11
CA PRO A 267 8.76 -36.05 -23.02
C PRO A 267 7.57 -35.11 -22.87
N THR A 268 6.37 -35.70 -22.78
CA THR A 268 5.11 -35.01 -22.49
C THR A 268 5.29 -34.09 -21.28
N PRO A 269 4.88 -32.80 -21.33
CA PRO A 269 4.94 -31.95 -20.16
C PRO A 269 4.14 -32.59 -19.03
N ALA A 270 4.78 -32.80 -17.89
CA ALA A 270 4.09 -33.28 -16.70
C ALA A 270 2.92 -32.33 -16.37
N PRO A 271 1.76 -32.84 -15.93
CA PRO A 271 0.62 -32.01 -15.56
C PRO A 271 1.05 -31.00 -14.50
N VAL A 272 0.85 -29.72 -14.81
CA VAL A 272 1.13 -28.61 -13.90
C VAL A 272 0.24 -28.78 -12.67
N ASN A 273 0.88 -29.11 -11.55
CA ASN A 273 0.25 -29.24 -10.25
C ASN A 273 -0.21 -27.85 -9.79
N THR A 274 -1.46 -27.50 -10.10
CA THR A 274 -2.11 -26.24 -9.70
C THR A 274 -2.59 -26.33 -8.25
N ARG A 275 -1.67 -26.57 -7.30
CA ARG A 275 -2.00 -26.29 -5.90
C ARG A 275 -2.32 -24.79 -5.78
N PRO A 276 -3.47 -24.41 -5.19
CA PRO A 276 -3.74 -23.03 -4.82
C PRO A 276 -2.54 -22.53 -4.01
N GLN A 277 -1.91 -21.45 -4.49
CA GLN A 277 -0.82 -20.81 -3.76
C GLN A 277 -1.38 -20.36 -2.41
N VAL A 278 -0.82 -20.89 -1.33
CA VAL A 278 -1.30 -20.62 0.03
C VAL A 278 -1.14 -19.14 0.31
N LEU A 279 -2.28 -18.47 0.52
CA LEU A 279 -2.40 -17.14 1.08
C LEU A 279 -1.55 -17.09 2.36
N ARG A 280 -0.42 -16.37 2.37
CA ARG A 280 0.21 -16.02 3.66
C ARG A 280 -0.67 -14.94 4.28
N VAL A 281 -1.58 -15.34 5.15
CA VAL A 281 -2.13 -14.45 6.16
C VAL A 281 -0.92 -13.99 6.99
N PRO A 282 -0.66 -12.67 7.12
CA PRO A 282 0.41 -12.18 7.99
C PRO A 282 0.31 -12.84 9.38
N ARG A 283 1.44 -13.16 9.99
CA ARG A 283 1.45 -13.75 11.34
C ARG A 283 0.73 -12.79 12.28
N GLN A 284 -0.39 -13.18 12.88
CA GLN A 284 -1.11 -12.31 13.80
C GLN A 284 -0.17 -11.91 14.96
N LEU A 285 0.14 -10.62 15.07
CA LEU A 285 0.97 -10.10 16.16
C LEU A 285 0.01 -9.67 17.27
N PRO A 286 0.02 -10.32 18.45
CA PRO A 286 -0.99 -10.10 19.49
C PRO A 286 -0.89 -8.73 20.19
N GLY A 287 0.06 -7.88 19.80
CA GLY A 287 0.39 -6.65 20.50
C GLY A 287 0.98 -6.90 21.88
N TYR A 288 1.17 -5.83 22.64
CA TYR A 288 1.54 -5.87 24.05
C TYR A 288 0.32 -5.57 24.92
N VAL A 289 -0.01 -6.48 25.82
CA VAL A 289 -1.12 -6.29 26.75
C VAL A 289 -0.58 -5.48 27.93
N TYR A 290 -0.94 -4.21 27.98
CA TYR A 290 -0.54 -3.31 29.06
C TYR A 290 -1.17 -3.72 30.39
N SER A 291 -2.45 -4.10 30.38
CA SER A 291 -3.16 -4.57 31.57
C SER A 291 -4.49 -5.25 31.21
N GLY A 292 -5.09 -5.90 32.20
CA GLY A 292 -6.42 -6.49 32.17
C GLY A 292 -6.45 -7.98 31.87
N ASP A 293 -7.51 -8.62 32.35
CA ASP A 293 -7.72 -10.06 32.22
C ASP A 293 -8.15 -10.42 30.80
N SER A 294 -8.00 -11.68 30.39
CA SER A 294 -8.43 -12.12 29.06
C SER A 294 -9.95 -12.19 28.89
N ASP A 295 -10.68 -12.20 30.00
CA ASP A 295 -12.15 -12.19 30.11
C ASP A 295 -12.70 -10.81 30.54
N ALA A 296 -11.88 -9.76 30.43
CA ALA A 296 -12.32 -8.40 30.74
C ALA A 296 -13.52 -7.99 29.87
N GLN A 297 -14.44 -7.22 30.44
CA GLN A 297 -15.65 -6.78 29.74
C GLN A 297 -15.34 -5.95 28.46
N TYR A 298 -14.30 -5.13 28.51
CA TYR A 298 -13.87 -4.27 27.41
C TYR A 298 -12.42 -4.53 27.03
N HIS A 299 -12.20 -4.85 25.77
CA HIS A 299 -10.90 -5.02 25.14
C HIS A 299 -10.60 -3.80 24.27
N ILE A 300 -9.82 -2.86 24.81
CA ILE A 300 -9.35 -1.69 24.08
C ILE A 300 -8.04 -2.04 23.40
N GLU A 301 -8.04 -2.02 22.06
CA GLU A 301 -6.85 -2.08 21.25
C GLU A 301 -6.51 -0.68 20.77
N MET A 302 -5.28 -0.23 21.01
CA MET A 302 -4.76 1.03 20.47
C MET A 302 -3.62 0.75 19.52
N TYR A 303 -3.78 1.14 18.27
CA TYR A 303 -2.66 1.25 17.35
C TYR A 303 -1.84 2.49 17.68
N VAL A 304 -0.57 2.27 17.93
CA VAL A 304 0.38 3.27 18.41
C VAL A 304 1.59 3.34 17.52
N GLU A 305 2.12 4.55 17.37
CA GLU A 305 3.46 4.72 16.83
C GLU A 305 4.32 5.41 17.89
N PRO A 306 5.57 4.94 18.13
CA PRO A 306 6.47 5.56 19.11
C PRO A 306 6.80 7.04 18.83
N LEU A 307 6.75 7.51 17.58
CA LEU A 307 7.05 8.92 17.24
C LEU A 307 5.83 9.81 17.10
N CYS A 308 4.61 9.30 17.32
CA CYS A 308 3.40 10.09 17.13
C CYS A 308 2.99 10.82 18.43
N PRO A 309 2.94 12.16 18.44
CA PRO A 309 2.50 12.93 19.61
C PRO A 309 1.08 12.59 20.09
N GLY A 310 0.17 12.29 19.15
CA GLY A 310 -1.17 11.82 19.48
C GLY A 310 -1.16 10.48 20.22
N SER A 311 -0.30 9.56 19.78
CA SER A 311 -0.14 8.28 20.46
C SER A 311 0.41 8.47 21.88
N SER A 312 1.41 9.34 22.06
CA SER A 312 1.95 9.71 23.38
C SER A 312 0.87 10.23 24.34
N SER A 313 0.07 11.20 23.88
CA SER A 313 -1.01 11.78 24.69
C SER A 313 -2.03 10.72 25.10
N GLN A 314 -2.46 9.88 24.16
CA GLN A 314 -3.53 8.92 24.38
C GLN A 314 -3.07 7.69 25.17
N TYR A 315 -1.81 7.30 25.02
CA TYR A 315 -1.19 6.30 25.87
C TYR A 315 -1.24 6.72 27.35
N LYS A 316 -0.96 7.99 27.67
CA LYS A 316 -1.07 8.52 29.05
C LYS A 316 -2.52 8.49 29.58
N ILE A 317 -3.51 8.74 28.73
CA ILE A 317 -4.94 8.69 29.10
C ILE A 317 -5.39 7.25 29.36
N LEU A 318 -5.05 6.30 28.48
CA LEU A 318 -5.45 4.90 28.65
C LEU A 318 -4.77 4.24 29.86
N LYS A 319 -3.56 4.66 30.26
CA LYS A 319 -2.94 4.25 31.54
C LYS A 319 -3.83 4.64 32.73
N GLN A 320 -4.40 5.84 32.73
CA GLN A 320 -5.32 6.31 33.79
C GLN A 320 -6.64 5.52 33.77
N LEU A 321 -7.16 5.26 32.57
CA LEU A 321 -8.41 4.52 32.39
C LEU A 321 -8.31 3.09 32.97
N VAL A 322 -7.22 2.39 32.70
CA VAL A 322 -6.94 1.06 33.28
C VAL A 322 -6.91 1.11 34.81
N GLN A 323 -6.28 2.13 35.40
CA GLN A 323 -6.21 2.29 36.85
C GLN A 323 -7.60 2.52 37.48
N MET A 324 -8.48 3.21 36.77
CA MET A 324 -9.84 3.51 37.23
C MET A 324 -10.77 2.30 37.18
N TYR A 325 -10.78 1.56 36.07
CA TYR A 325 -11.74 0.47 35.85
C TYR A 325 -11.25 -0.89 36.37
N GLY A 326 -9.93 -1.07 36.48
CA GLY A 326 -9.32 -2.31 36.96
C GLY A 326 -9.36 -3.46 35.94
N PRO A 327 -8.61 -4.54 36.22
CA PRO A 327 -8.27 -5.55 35.21
C PRO A 327 -9.44 -6.42 34.76
N LYS A 328 -10.49 -6.56 35.59
CA LYS A 328 -11.70 -7.33 35.26
C LYS A 328 -12.64 -6.61 34.30
N LYS A 329 -12.60 -5.28 34.29
CA LYS A 329 -13.50 -4.48 33.46
C LYS A 329 -12.81 -4.05 32.17
N LEU A 330 -11.52 -3.76 32.21
CA LEU A 330 -10.80 -3.21 31.07
C LEU A 330 -9.48 -3.95 30.82
N ARG A 331 -9.33 -4.43 29.58
CA ARG A 331 -8.08 -4.89 28.98
C ARG A 331 -7.59 -3.88 27.97
N TYR A 332 -6.32 -3.50 28.07
CA TYR A 332 -5.68 -2.54 27.18
C TYR A 332 -4.50 -3.19 26.44
N THR A 333 -4.56 -3.19 25.11
CA THR A 333 -3.52 -3.75 24.22
C THR A 333 -2.93 -2.66 23.32
N LEU A 334 -1.60 -2.58 23.31
CA LEU A 334 -0.80 -1.74 22.41
C LEU A 334 -0.44 -2.52 21.15
N LEU A 335 -0.77 -1.96 19.99
CA LEU A 335 -0.46 -2.52 18.68
C LEU A 335 0.47 -1.54 17.94
N PRO A 336 1.74 -1.88 17.68
CA PRO A 336 2.63 -0.95 16.98
C PRO A 336 2.20 -0.78 15.50
N PHE A 337 2.22 0.45 15.01
CA PHE A 337 1.88 0.79 13.64
C PHE A 337 2.76 1.94 13.13
N PRO A 338 3.63 1.70 12.14
CA PRO A 338 4.49 2.75 11.61
C PRO A 338 3.70 3.65 10.66
N LEU A 339 3.65 4.94 10.96
CA LEU A 339 3.12 5.93 10.03
C LEU A 339 4.15 6.25 8.95
N ILE A 340 3.76 6.02 7.69
CA ILE A 340 4.60 6.22 6.50
C ILE A 340 5.20 7.63 6.39
N PHE A 341 4.51 8.63 6.96
CA PHE A 341 4.87 10.03 6.84
C PHE A 341 5.73 10.51 8.03
N HIS A 342 6.01 9.68 9.03
CA HIS A 342 7.09 9.96 9.97
C HIS A 342 8.36 9.31 9.44
N THR A 343 9.39 10.12 9.18
CA THR A 343 10.63 9.71 8.51
C THR A 343 11.22 8.42 9.09
N ASN A 344 11.16 8.27 10.41
CA ASN A 344 11.72 7.13 11.14
C ASN A 344 10.65 6.22 11.77
N GLY A 345 9.37 6.39 11.42
CA GLY A 345 8.26 5.65 12.02
C GLY A 345 8.41 4.13 11.91
N PHE A 346 8.86 3.63 10.75
CA PHE A 346 9.13 2.20 10.58
C PHE A 346 10.30 1.68 11.41
N VAL A 347 11.39 2.44 11.43
CA VAL A 347 12.62 2.08 12.17
C VAL A 347 12.34 2.04 13.67
N THR A 348 11.57 2.99 14.20
CA THR A 348 11.18 2.97 15.63
C THR A 348 10.24 1.82 15.98
N VAL A 349 9.32 1.44 15.09
CA VAL A 349 8.50 0.24 15.28
C VAL A 349 9.36 -1.05 15.21
N GLN A 350 10.38 -1.10 14.36
CA GLN A 350 11.33 -2.21 14.35
C GLN A 350 12.08 -2.33 15.68
N GLY A 351 12.53 -1.20 16.27
CA GLY A 351 13.09 -1.16 17.61
C GLY A 351 12.10 -1.61 18.70
N TYR A 352 10.85 -1.17 18.62
CA TYR A 352 9.77 -1.63 19.50
C TYR A 352 9.61 -3.16 19.47
N MET A 353 9.63 -3.76 18.28
CA MET A 353 9.51 -5.23 18.14
C MET A 353 10.67 -5.96 18.82
N GLN A 354 11.88 -5.43 18.71
CA GLN A 354 13.04 -5.99 19.37
C GLN A 354 12.94 -5.93 20.89
N VAL A 355 12.49 -4.79 21.45
CA VAL A 355 12.26 -4.66 22.89
C VAL A 355 11.17 -5.62 23.35
N LEU A 356 10.07 -5.74 22.58
CA LEU A 356 8.98 -6.65 22.91
C LEU A 356 9.42 -8.13 22.92
N ASP A 357 10.35 -8.52 22.06
CA ASP A 357 10.90 -9.88 22.04
C ASP A 357 11.96 -10.13 23.12
N LYS A 358 12.82 -9.15 23.41
CA LYS A 358 14.00 -9.34 24.28
C LYS A 358 13.84 -8.90 25.72
N ALA A 359 12.97 -7.93 25.97
CA ALA A 359 12.71 -7.36 27.29
C ALA A 359 11.25 -6.90 27.39
N PRO A 360 10.25 -7.80 27.18
CA PRO A 360 8.83 -7.44 27.19
C PRO A 360 8.38 -6.77 28.49
N GLU A 361 9.01 -7.08 29.62
CA GLU A 361 8.75 -6.44 30.91
C GLU A 361 9.15 -4.96 30.95
N ASN A 362 10.06 -4.53 30.07
CA ASN A 362 10.58 -3.17 29.99
C ASN A 362 9.94 -2.34 28.87
N ILE A 363 8.99 -2.90 28.10
CA ILE A 363 8.38 -2.20 26.97
C ILE A 363 7.65 -0.91 27.38
N THR A 364 7.04 -0.89 28.56
CA THR A 364 6.34 0.31 29.06
C THR A 364 7.32 1.43 29.40
N LYS A 365 8.46 1.09 30.02
CA LYS A 365 9.56 2.03 30.28
C LYS A 365 10.17 2.53 28.96
N TYR A 366 10.39 1.64 27.99
CA TYR A 366 10.84 2.02 26.65
C TYR A 366 9.87 2.98 25.96
N MET A 367 8.56 2.70 26.01
CA MET A 367 7.53 3.57 25.44
C MET A 367 7.44 4.92 26.16
N ASP A 368 7.58 4.93 27.50
CA ASP A 368 7.63 6.17 28.28
C ASP A 368 8.82 7.05 27.80
N ILE A 369 10.03 6.50 27.67
CA ILE A 369 11.21 7.24 27.16
C ILE A 369 11.05 7.66 25.70
N MET A 370 10.55 6.78 24.82
CA MET A 370 10.28 7.12 23.42
C MET A 370 9.31 8.29 23.30
N TYR A 371 8.30 8.38 24.17
CA TYR A 371 7.31 9.45 24.14
C TYR A 371 7.73 10.75 24.79
N ASP A 372 8.68 10.71 25.72
CA ASP A 372 9.20 11.91 26.38
C ASP A 372 10.44 12.47 25.64
N GLU A 373 11.32 11.62 25.11
CA GLU A 373 12.59 12.01 24.49
C GLU A 373 12.68 11.60 23.01
N GLY A 374 12.33 10.36 22.69
CA GLY A 374 12.43 9.83 21.33
C GLY A 374 11.62 10.60 20.29
N ILE A 375 10.42 11.07 20.65
CA ILE A 375 9.60 11.95 19.79
C ILE A 375 10.37 13.22 19.42
N ILE A 376 11.11 13.81 20.36
CA ILE A 376 11.81 15.08 20.10
C ILE A 376 13.01 14.83 19.18
N LEU A 377 13.76 13.77 19.43
CA LEU A 377 15.00 13.46 18.72
C LEU A 377 14.76 12.88 17.32
N LEU A 378 13.80 11.95 17.19
CA LEU A 378 13.67 11.07 16.03
C LEU A 378 12.46 11.39 15.14
N SER A 379 11.62 12.36 15.51
CA SER A 379 10.53 12.84 14.64
C SER A 379 11.01 13.83 13.57
N ASN A 380 10.10 14.19 12.65
CA ASN A 380 10.39 15.04 11.49
C ASN A 380 11.03 16.39 11.90
N GLY A 381 11.81 16.99 10.99
CA GLY A 381 12.70 18.11 11.29
C GLY A 381 14.13 17.64 11.55
N ILE A 382 14.57 17.57 12.81
CA ILE A 382 15.95 17.18 13.17
C ILE A 382 16.32 15.83 12.52
N ALA A 383 15.42 14.85 12.63
CA ALA A 383 15.70 13.49 12.19
C ALA A 383 15.64 13.30 10.66
N GLU A 384 15.24 14.32 9.89
CA GLU A 384 15.36 14.29 8.42
C GLU A 384 16.81 14.32 7.96
N GLN A 385 17.71 14.77 8.84
CA GLN A 385 19.16 14.81 8.64
C GLN A 385 19.85 13.50 9.04
N PHE A 386 19.15 12.58 9.69
CA PHE A 386 19.72 11.29 10.06
C PHE A 386 19.54 10.29 8.93
N THR A 387 20.60 9.57 8.62
CA THR A 387 20.55 8.31 7.87
C THR A 387 19.85 7.24 8.71
N ARG A 388 19.56 6.08 8.09
CA ARG A 388 18.97 4.97 8.85
C ARG A 388 19.93 4.44 9.92
N ALA A 389 21.23 4.41 9.66
CA ALA A 389 22.22 3.94 10.62
C ALA A 389 22.26 4.83 11.87
N GLU A 390 22.35 6.15 11.70
CA GLU A 390 22.33 7.12 12.81
C GLU A 390 21.02 7.03 13.61
N THR A 391 19.89 6.83 12.92
CA THR A 391 18.59 6.60 13.59
C THR A 391 18.62 5.34 14.48
N ILE A 392 19.26 4.26 14.02
CA ILE A 392 19.39 3.00 14.77
C ILE A 392 20.32 3.17 15.97
N GLU A 393 21.40 3.94 15.83
CA GLU A 393 22.32 4.27 16.93
C GLU A 393 21.60 5.02 18.05
N HIS A 394 20.84 6.07 17.74
CA HIS A 394 20.02 6.76 18.73
C HIS A 394 18.94 5.88 19.36
N LEU A 395 18.34 4.97 18.59
CA LEU A 395 17.41 3.99 19.15
C LEU A 395 18.09 3.00 20.09
N ALA A 396 19.36 2.65 19.83
CA ALA A 396 20.14 1.79 20.68
C ALA A 396 20.38 2.43 22.05
N GLU A 397 20.72 3.72 22.09
CA GLU A 397 20.89 4.50 23.33
C GLU A 397 19.62 4.49 24.18
N ILE A 398 18.48 4.87 23.59
CA ILE A 398 17.17 4.87 24.25
C ILE A 398 16.82 3.48 24.78
N GLN A 399 17.08 2.45 23.97
CA GLN A 399 16.77 1.08 24.30
C GLN A 399 17.66 0.53 25.42
N ALA A 400 18.94 0.89 25.43
CA ALA A 400 19.88 0.52 26.48
C ALA A 400 19.48 1.13 27.82
N GLU A 401 19.06 2.41 27.82
CA GLU A 401 18.52 3.05 29.03
C GLU A 401 17.25 2.36 29.54
N ALA A 402 16.33 2.01 28.63
CA ALA A 402 15.09 1.36 28.98
C ALA A 402 15.31 -0.05 29.55
N THR A 403 16.15 -0.85 28.89
CA THR A 403 16.17 -2.31 29.04
C THR A 403 17.47 -2.88 29.61
N GLY A 404 18.57 -2.14 29.57
CA GLY A 404 19.92 -2.62 29.91
C GLY A 404 20.57 -3.53 28.86
N ILE A 405 19.92 -3.77 27.71
CA ILE A 405 20.54 -4.46 26.57
C ILE A 405 21.64 -3.54 25.99
N SER A 406 22.80 -4.11 25.64
CA SER A 406 23.88 -3.30 25.08
C SER A 406 23.51 -2.78 23.69
N GLU A 407 23.93 -1.55 23.40
CA GLU A 407 23.72 -0.90 22.10
C GLU A 407 24.26 -1.76 20.94
N GLU A 408 25.47 -2.33 21.10
CA GLU A 408 26.07 -3.23 20.12
C GLU A 408 25.17 -4.44 19.81
N SER A 409 24.62 -5.08 20.85
CA SER A 409 23.71 -6.22 20.69
C SER A 409 22.40 -5.78 20.03
N PHE A 410 21.91 -4.58 20.37
CA PHE A 410 20.72 -4.03 19.76
C PHE A 410 20.91 -3.86 18.25
N VAL A 411 21.94 -3.11 17.85
CA VAL A 411 22.29 -2.83 16.44
C VAL A 411 22.52 -4.12 15.66
N ALA A 412 23.31 -5.06 16.20
CA ALA A 412 23.65 -6.32 15.52
C ALA A 412 22.43 -7.23 15.25
N ASN A 413 21.36 -7.10 16.05
CA ASN A 413 20.14 -7.90 15.90
C ASN A 413 18.98 -7.14 15.25
N PHE A 414 19.14 -5.85 14.97
CA PHE A 414 18.06 -4.97 14.55
C PHE A 414 17.32 -5.49 13.31
N GLU A 415 18.05 -5.90 12.27
CA GLU A 415 17.45 -6.38 11.00
C GLU A 415 16.58 -7.63 11.15
N LYS A 416 16.75 -8.41 12.21
CA LYS A 416 15.91 -9.60 12.46
C LYS A 416 14.44 -9.25 12.63
N TYR A 417 14.14 -8.02 13.06
CA TYR A 417 12.78 -7.54 13.35
C TYR A 417 12.14 -6.76 12.20
N PHE A 418 12.81 -6.65 11.04
CA PHE A 418 12.23 -5.99 9.86
C PHE A 418 10.89 -6.62 9.46
N GLN A 419 10.84 -7.96 9.41
CA GLN A 419 9.62 -8.67 9.01
C GLN A 419 8.51 -8.50 10.03
N ASP A 420 8.81 -8.43 11.34
CA ASP A 420 7.80 -8.22 12.37
C ASP A 420 7.18 -6.82 12.26
N ALA A 421 8.01 -5.78 12.07
CA ALA A 421 7.54 -4.42 11.84
C ALA A 421 6.71 -4.31 10.55
N LYS A 422 7.14 -4.99 9.48
CA LYS A 422 6.38 -5.09 8.24
C LYS A 422 5.03 -5.78 8.49
N ASP A 423 5.01 -6.95 9.11
CA ASP A 423 3.79 -7.72 9.40
C ASP A 423 2.80 -6.91 10.24
N ALA A 424 3.28 -6.11 11.20
CA ALA A 424 2.44 -5.21 11.99
C ALA A 424 1.79 -4.12 11.14
N TRP A 425 2.57 -3.47 10.26
CA TRP A 425 2.03 -2.50 9.31
C TRP A 425 0.99 -3.14 8.39
N GLN A 426 1.29 -4.32 7.83
CA GLN A 426 0.39 -5.00 6.90
C GLN A 426 -0.93 -5.39 7.57
N GLN A 427 -0.89 -5.91 8.79
CA GLN A 427 -2.10 -6.25 9.55
C GLN A 427 -2.95 -5.03 9.88
N ALA A 428 -2.32 -3.93 10.29
CA ALA A 428 -3.01 -2.68 10.55
C ALA A 428 -3.67 -2.13 9.28
N GLY A 429 -2.95 -2.13 8.15
CA GLY A 429 -3.49 -1.76 6.84
C GLY A 429 -4.68 -2.63 6.44
N ARG A 430 -4.61 -3.95 6.65
CA ARG A 430 -5.72 -4.89 6.43
C ARG A 430 -6.96 -4.61 7.28
N ARG A 431 -6.77 -4.01 8.45
CA ARG A 431 -7.84 -3.59 9.35
C ARG A 431 -8.32 -2.15 9.09
N GLY A 432 -7.83 -1.50 8.03
CA GLY A 432 -8.23 -0.13 7.71
C GLY A 432 -7.64 0.92 8.64
N VAL A 433 -6.56 0.60 9.36
CA VAL A 433 -5.90 1.59 10.23
C VAL A 433 -5.18 2.61 9.36
N ALA A 434 -5.57 3.87 9.47
CA ALA A 434 -5.10 4.96 8.59
C ALA A 434 -4.45 6.13 9.34
N SER A 435 -4.26 6.01 10.65
CA SER A 435 -3.48 6.95 11.47
C SER A 435 -3.13 6.31 12.80
N THR A 436 -2.33 7.00 13.60
CA THR A 436 -2.23 6.76 15.04
C THR A 436 -2.51 8.07 15.80
N PRO A 437 -3.09 7.98 17.00
CA PRO A 437 -3.64 6.77 17.59
C PRO A 437 -4.91 6.30 16.84
N TRP A 438 -5.22 5.01 16.94
CA TRP A 438 -6.43 4.41 16.36
C TRP A 438 -6.95 3.32 17.28
N TYR A 439 -8.27 3.21 17.45
CA TYR A 439 -8.84 2.36 18.47
C TYR A 439 -9.84 1.36 17.95
N PHE A 440 -9.82 0.19 18.57
CA PHE A 440 -10.93 -0.74 18.57
C PHE A 440 -11.31 -1.03 20.01
N VAL A 441 -12.61 -1.13 20.28
CA VAL A 441 -13.11 -1.69 21.53
C VAL A 441 -13.89 -2.95 21.17
N ASN A 442 -13.60 -4.08 21.79
CA ASN A 442 -14.22 -5.38 21.46
C ASN A 442 -14.26 -5.69 19.95
N GLY A 443 -13.22 -5.29 19.21
CA GLY A 443 -13.11 -5.48 17.75
C GLY A 443 -13.91 -4.48 16.90
N VAL A 444 -14.66 -3.56 17.49
CA VAL A 444 -15.38 -2.49 16.79
C VAL A 444 -14.51 -1.24 16.75
N GLU A 445 -14.29 -0.71 15.55
CA GLU A 445 -13.58 0.55 15.34
C GLU A 445 -14.35 1.69 16.05
N ILE A 446 -13.68 2.42 16.94
CA ILE A 446 -14.26 3.64 17.52
C ILE A 446 -14.00 4.78 16.53
N ASN A 447 -14.86 4.88 15.52
CA ASN A 447 -14.82 5.95 14.54
C ASN A 447 -15.75 7.08 15.01
N THR A 448 -15.15 8.18 15.46
CA THR A 448 -15.88 9.45 15.58
C THR A 448 -15.63 10.21 14.30
N GLU A 449 -16.66 10.29 13.46
CA GLU A 449 -16.64 11.10 12.26
C GLU A 449 -16.13 12.52 12.61
N SER A 450 -14.99 12.91 12.06
CA SER A 450 -14.28 14.19 12.23
C SER A 450 -13.59 14.45 13.59
N ASP A 451 -12.28 14.73 13.52
CA ASP A 451 -11.43 15.39 14.53
C ASP A 451 -11.25 14.77 15.94
N ILE A 452 -12.12 13.89 16.42
CA ILE A 452 -12.16 13.49 17.84
C ILE A 452 -11.25 12.28 18.17
N THR A 453 -10.93 11.40 17.22
CA THR A 453 -10.08 10.22 17.49
C THR A 453 -8.66 10.58 17.92
N TYR A 454 -8.15 11.77 17.55
CA TYR A 454 -6.86 12.25 18.06
C TYR A 454 -6.94 12.74 19.53
N ARG A 455 -8.15 13.01 20.04
CA ARG A 455 -8.39 13.78 21.28
C ARG A 455 -9.44 13.14 22.18
N MET A 456 -9.52 11.82 22.25
CA MET A 456 -10.37 11.20 23.29
C MET A 456 -9.86 11.61 24.66
N SER A 457 -10.60 12.50 25.33
CA SER A 457 -10.33 12.84 26.72
C SER A 457 -10.67 11.66 27.62
N LEU A 458 -10.26 11.71 28.89
CA LEU A 458 -10.69 10.72 29.86
C LEU A 458 -12.23 10.65 29.94
N SER A 459 -12.90 11.81 29.92
CA SER A 459 -14.37 11.87 29.92
C SER A 459 -15.02 11.30 28.66
N ASP A 460 -14.37 11.39 27.49
CA ASP A 460 -14.89 10.76 26.28
C ASP A 460 -14.84 9.23 26.41
N TRP A 461 -13.76 8.68 26.97
CA TRP A 461 -13.65 7.25 27.25
C TRP A 461 -14.68 6.77 28.28
N GLU A 462 -14.86 7.51 29.37
CA GLU A 462 -15.88 7.20 30.38
C GLU A 462 -17.28 7.18 29.75
N ARG A 463 -17.59 8.16 28.88
CA ARG A 463 -18.85 8.21 28.14
C ARG A 463 -19.01 7.01 27.22
N THR A 464 -18.01 6.67 26.42
CA THR A 464 -18.04 5.50 25.52
C THR A 464 -18.30 4.20 26.28
N ILE A 465 -17.62 4.00 27.41
CA ILE A 465 -17.82 2.81 28.26
C ILE A 465 -19.24 2.80 28.85
N ALA A 466 -19.72 3.93 29.36
CA ALA A 466 -21.06 4.05 29.94
C ALA A 466 -22.17 3.78 28.91
N GLU A 467 -22.03 4.28 27.68
CA GLU A 467 -22.97 4.03 26.58
C GLU A 467 -23.04 2.53 26.23
N TRP A 468 -21.90 1.85 26.21
CA TRP A 468 -21.84 0.40 25.97
C TRP A 468 -22.41 -0.42 27.14
N ASP A 469 -22.14 -0.01 28.38
CA ASP A 469 -22.76 -0.59 29.57
C ASP A 469 -24.30 -0.47 29.51
N ALA A 470 -24.82 0.65 29.00
CA ALA A 470 -26.26 0.86 28.83
C ALA A 470 -26.85 -0.01 27.71
N ALA A 471 -26.14 -0.15 26.58
CA ALA A 471 -26.58 -0.96 25.45
C ALA A 471 -26.66 -2.45 25.78
N ASN A 472 -25.75 -2.98 26.60
CA ASN A 472 -25.70 -4.40 26.97
C ASN A 472 -26.69 -4.83 28.08
N LYS A 473 -27.48 -3.88 28.62
CA LYS A 473 -28.50 -4.15 29.64
C LYS A 473 -29.90 -4.39 29.07
N ASN A 474 -30.07 -4.17 27.76
CA ASN A 474 -31.30 -4.45 27.00
C ASN A 474 -31.08 -5.68 26.12
#